data_AF-A0A0F3NHR6-F1
#
_entry.id   AF-A0A0F3NHR6-F1
#
_cell.length_a   1.000
_cell.length_b   1.000
_cell.length_c   1.000
_cell.angle_alpha   90.00
_cell.angle_beta   90.00
_cell.angle_gamma   90.00
#
_symmetry.space_group_name_H-M   'P 1'
#
loop_
_entity.id
_entity.type
_entity.pdbx_description
1 polymer ?
#
loop_
_entity_poly.entity_id
_entity_poly.type
_entity_poly.pdbx_seq_one_letter_code
_entity_poly.pdbx_strand_id
1 'polypeptide(L)'
;MEGEIMLEGEEVSAGSSKPVKARIDSLGRSYGTGSRKNAVAKVWLKVGSGVVTVNGMECAAYFGREALCKRVFNPFHVASSVGCYDVRAVVFGGGKSGQAGAVAHGISKALKDINPSLQPVLRQAGLLTRDSRVVERKKYGQHKARKKCQFSKR
;
A
#
# COMPACT_ATOMS: atom_id res chain seq x y z
N MET A 1 29.04 48.21 -11.49
CA MET A 1 27.57 48.31 -11.61
C MET A 1 27.20 47.59 -12.88
N GLU A 2 26.30 46.61 -12.74
CA GLU A 2 25.46 46.05 -13.82
C GLU A 2 26.21 45.16 -14.83
N GLY A 3 25.72 44.00 -15.28
CA GLY A 3 24.47 43.27 -15.08
C GLY A 3 24.77 41.78 -15.28
N GLU A 4 24.15 40.92 -14.51
CA GLU A 4 22.89 40.22 -14.82
C GLU A 4 23.15 38.82 -15.40
N ILE A 5 22.74 37.85 -14.58
CA ILE A 5 22.79 36.41 -14.78
C ILE A 5 21.57 36.06 -15.64
N MET A 6 21.76 35.47 -16.82
CA MET A 6 20.67 34.81 -17.53
C MET A 6 20.93 33.30 -17.54
N LEU A 7 20.31 32.63 -16.56
CA LEU A 7 20.10 31.19 -16.55
C LEU A 7 19.05 30.85 -17.61
N GLU A 8 19.45 30.19 -18.69
CA GLU A 8 18.51 29.59 -19.63
C GLU A 8 17.77 28.45 -18.92
N GLY A 9 16.46 28.65 -18.73
CA GLY A 9 15.56 27.66 -18.18
C GLY A 9 15.27 26.56 -19.20
N GLU A 10 15.54 25.31 -18.83
CA GLU A 10 14.94 24.15 -19.48
C GLU A 10 13.44 24.09 -19.12
N GLU A 11 12.59 24.46 -20.06
CA GLU A 11 11.17 24.10 -20.01
C GLU A 11 11.03 22.60 -20.33
N VAL A 12 10.99 21.78 -19.27
CA VAL A 12 10.66 20.36 -19.40
C VAL A 12 9.18 20.24 -19.69
N SER A 13 8.84 20.02 -20.97
CA SER A 13 7.49 19.80 -21.47
C SER A 13 6.73 18.75 -20.63
N ALA A 14 5.68 19.19 -19.94
CA ALA A 14 4.79 18.32 -19.19
C ALA A 14 3.97 17.48 -20.17
N GLY A 15 4.37 16.21 -20.35
CA GLY A 15 3.60 15.23 -21.11
C GLY A 15 2.15 15.17 -20.62
N SER A 16 1.22 15.34 -21.55
CA SER A 16 -0.23 15.37 -21.32
C SER A 16 -0.76 13.99 -20.86
N SER A 17 -0.65 13.71 -19.56
CA SER A 17 -1.32 12.54 -18.98
C SER A 17 -2.82 12.80 -18.90
N LYS A 18 -3.60 12.11 -19.74
CA LYS A 18 -5.08 12.04 -19.65
C LYS A 18 -5.50 11.93 -18.17
N PRO A 19 -6.48 12.71 -17.69
CA PRO A 19 -6.91 12.61 -16.29
C PRO A 19 -7.47 11.20 -16.06
N VAL A 20 -6.76 10.40 -15.27
CA VAL A 20 -7.23 9.09 -14.84
C VAL A 20 -8.45 9.36 -13.97
N LYS A 21 -9.64 9.10 -14.52
CA LYS A 21 -10.91 9.32 -13.82
C LYS A 21 -10.87 8.67 -12.44
N ALA A 22 -11.14 9.46 -11.41
CA ALA A 22 -11.35 8.97 -10.05
C ALA A 22 -12.51 7.97 -10.07
N ARG A 23 -12.22 6.69 -9.82
CA ARG A 23 -13.25 5.63 -9.71
C ARG A 23 -13.90 5.74 -8.34
N ILE A 24 -14.79 6.71 -8.22
CA ILE A 24 -15.57 6.96 -7.01
C ILE A 24 -16.97 6.38 -7.27
N ASP A 25 -17.43 5.53 -6.36
CA ASP A 25 -18.79 4.97 -6.39
C ASP A 25 -19.84 6.08 -6.18
N SER A 26 -21.10 5.82 -6.53
CA SER A 26 -22.23 6.73 -6.29
C SER A 26 -22.39 7.18 -4.83
N LEU A 27 -21.79 6.43 -3.89
CA LEU A 27 -21.78 6.71 -2.45
C LEU A 27 -20.54 7.52 -1.98
N GLY A 28 -19.73 8.06 -2.91
CA GLY A 28 -18.53 8.83 -2.57
C GLY A 28 -17.40 7.98 -1.98
N ARG A 29 -17.39 6.66 -2.26
CA ARG A 29 -16.39 5.73 -1.74
C ARG A 29 -15.41 5.37 -2.84
N SER A 30 -14.12 5.27 -2.53
CA SER A 30 -13.14 4.69 -3.44
C SER A 30 -12.83 3.26 -3.06
N TYR A 31 -12.64 2.42 -4.08
CA TYR A 31 -12.37 1.00 -3.93
C TYR A 31 -10.91 0.67 -4.24
N GLY A 32 -10.21 0.08 -3.28
CA GLY A 32 -8.82 -0.34 -3.41
C GLY A 32 -8.65 -1.83 -3.14
N THR A 33 -7.86 -2.50 -3.99
CA THR A 33 -7.47 -3.90 -3.77
C THR A 33 -5.99 -4.02 -3.43
N GLY A 34 -5.71 -4.69 -2.32
CA GLY A 34 -4.35 -4.94 -1.85
C GLY A 34 -4.04 -6.43 -1.80
N SER A 35 -2.80 -6.82 -2.10
CA SER A 35 -2.35 -8.19 -1.88
C SER A 35 -0.90 -8.26 -1.44
N ARG A 36 -0.59 -9.21 -0.56
CA ARG A 36 0.77 -9.51 -0.10
C ARG A 36 0.87 -10.97 0.31
N LYS A 37 1.86 -11.69 -0.24
CA LYS A 37 1.95 -13.15 -0.09
C LYS A 37 0.59 -13.77 -0.50
N ASN A 38 -0.04 -14.52 0.40
CA ASN A 38 -1.35 -15.14 0.19
C ASN A 38 -2.52 -14.32 0.76
N ALA A 39 -2.26 -13.12 1.30
CA ALA A 39 -3.29 -12.26 1.84
C ALA A 39 -3.84 -11.32 0.77
N VAL A 40 -5.16 -11.19 0.72
CA VAL A 40 -5.90 -10.27 -0.16
C VAL A 40 -6.78 -9.37 0.71
N ALA A 41 -6.77 -8.08 0.41
CA ALA A 41 -7.57 -7.06 1.09
C ALA A 41 -8.44 -6.33 0.07
N LYS A 42 -9.74 -6.25 0.36
CA LYS A 42 -10.68 -5.35 -0.30
C LYS A 42 -10.94 -4.18 0.63
N VAL A 43 -10.68 -2.97 0.16
CA VAL A 43 -10.72 -1.76 0.98
C VAL A 43 -11.70 -0.78 0.34
N TRP A 44 -12.61 -0.26 1.15
CA TRP A 44 -13.46 0.87 0.81
C TRP A 44 -13.03 2.05 1.67
N LEU A 45 -12.77 3.17 1.02
CA LEU A 45 -12.35 4.42 1.65
C LEU A 45 -13.45 5.45 1.46
N LYS A 46 -13.82 6.15 2.53
CA LYS A 46 -14.81 7.24 2.53
C LYS A 46 -14.22 8.44 3.26
N VAL A 47 -14.54 9.66 2.85
CA VAL A 47 -14.22 10.86 3.64
C VAL A 47 -15.00 10.82 4.96
N GLY A 48 -14.33 11.03 6.08
CA GLY A 48 -14.93 10.87 7.42
C GLY A 48 -13.97 11.10 8.57
N SER A 49 -14.19 10.38 9.67
CA SER A 49 -13.60 10.63 11.00
C SER A 49 -12.27 9.92 11.32
N GLY A 50 -11.75 9.11 10.41
CA GLY A 50 -10.50 8.37 10.63
C GLY A 50 -10.69 6.96 11.23
N VAL A 51 -11.92 6.43 11.26
CA VAL A 51 -12.20 5.13 11.85
C VAL A 51 -11.77 4.02 10.90
N VAL A 52 -10.88 3.14 11.38
CA VAL A 52 -10.37 1.99 10.61
C VAL A 52 -10.94 0.68 11.16
N THR A 53 -11.83 0.06 10.38
CA THR A 53 -12.43 -1.24 10.68
C THR A 53 -11.90 -2.33 9.75
N VAL A 54 -11.55 -3.48 10.32
CA VAL A 54 -11.06 -4.67 9.60
C VAL A 54 -11.94 -5.87 9.96
N ASN A 55 -12.63 -6.44 8.98
CA ASN A 55 -13.56 -7.56 9.17
C ASN A 55 -14.63 -7.31 10.26
N GLY A 56 -15.08 -6.06 10.42
CA GLY A 56 -16.08 -5.68 11.43
C GLY A 56 -15.53 -5.44 12.84
N MET A 57 -14.22 -5.56 13.05
CA MET A 57 -13.54 -5.23 14.31
C MET A 57 -12.61 -4.03 14.14
N GLU A 58 -12.24 -3.38 15.25
CA GLU A 58 -11.23 -2.33 15.23
C GLU A 58 -9.84 -2.86 14.88
N CYS A 59 -9.03 -2.02 14.23
CA CYS A 59 -7.67 -2.36 13.79
C CYS A 59 -6.79 -2.89 14.95
N ALA A 60 -6.86 -2.24 16.11
CA ALA A 60 -6.11 -2.63 17.31
C ALA A 60 -6.50 -4.04 17.80
N ALA A 61 -7.81 -4.30 17.91
CA ALA A 61 -8.34 -5.60 18.34
C ALA A 61 -7.99 -6.73 17.36
N TYR A 62 -8.07 -6.48 16.04
CA TYR A 62 -7.82 -7.50 15.03
C TYR A 62 -6.35 -7.94 14.99
N PHE A 63 -5.43 -6.97 14.90
CA PHE A 63 -4.01 -7.27 14.75
C PHE A 63 -3.33 -7.60 16.08
N GLY A 64 -3.79 -7.02 17.20
CA GLY A 64 -3.27 -7.23 18.56
C GLY A 64 -1.85 -6.75 18.81
N ARG A 65 -1.13 -6.30 17.77
CA ARG A 65 0.25 -5.79 17.84
C ARG A 65 0.31 -4.40 17.23
N GLU A 66 0.85 -3.45 17.99
CA GLU A 66 0.95 -2.05 17.58
C GLU A 66 1.79 -1.88 16.29
N ALA A 67 2.87 -2.66 16.11
CA ALA A 67 3.70 -2.61 14.91
C ALA A 67 2.92 -2.94 13.61
N LEU A 68 1.92 -3.83 13.70
CA LEU A 68 1.06 -4.16 12.56
C LEU A 68 0.05 -3.05 12.30
N CYS A 69 -0.48 -2.45 13.37
CA CYS A 69 -1.38 -1.31 13.31
C CYS A 69 -0.69 -0.10 12.64
N LYS A 70 0.53 0.24 13.07
CA LYS A 70 1.37 1.30 12.46
C LYS A 70 1.59 1.08 10.96
N ARG A 71 1.76 -0.17 10.51
CA ARG A 71 1.88 -0.47 9.08
C ARG A 71 0.60 -0.15 8.29
N VAL A 72 -0.58 -0.34 8.88
CA VAL A 72 -1.87 0.02 8.27
C VAL A 72 -2.04 1.53 8.20
N PHE A 73 -1.58 2.26 9.21
CA PHE A 73 -1.66 3.73 9.26
C PHE A 73 -0.58 4.46 8.45
N ASN A 74 0.54 3.81 8.12
CA ASN A 74 1.63 4.38 7.33
C ASN A 74 1.19 5.17 6.07
N PRO A 75 0.28 4.67 5.20
CA PRO A 75 -0.19 5.45 4.05
C PRO A 75 -0.85 6.78 4.43
N PHE A 76 -1.53 6.87 5.57
CA PHE A 76 -2.14 8.13 6.04
C PHE A 76 -1.10 9.11 6.55
N HIS A 77 -0.04 8.63 7.20
CA HIS A 77 1.08 9.46 7.64
C HIS A 77 1.84 10.06 6.45
N VAL A 78 2.13 9.24 5.43
CA VAL A 78 2.82 9.70 4.21
C VAL A 78 1.97 10.71 3.43
N ALA A 79 0.65 10.51 3.39
CA ALA A 79 -0.27 11.40 2.72
C ALA A 79 -0.67 12.63 3.55
N SER A 80 -0.12 12.79 4.77
CA SER A 80 -0.53 13.82 5.75
C SER A 80 -2.05 13.95 5.91
N SER A 81 -2.77 12.83 5.76
CA SER A 81 -4.24 12.77 5.72
C SER A 81 -4.79 11.94 6.89
N VAL A 82 -4.14 12.05 8.04
CA VAL A 82 -4.52 11.33 9.25
C VAL A 82 -5.84 11.90 9.76
N GLY A 83 -6.84 11.04 10.01
CA GLY A 83 -8.14 11.44 10.55
C GLY A 83 -9.16 11.94 9.52
N CYS A 84 -8.80 12.04 8.23
CA CYS A 84 -9.72 12.54 7.20
C CYS A 84 -10.59 11.46 6.52
N TYR A 85 -10.23 10.19 6.69
CA TYR A 85 -10.83 9.09 5.93
C TYR A 85 -11.22 7.92 6.84
N ASP A 86 -12.45 7.45 6.69
CA ASP A 86 -12.90 6.20 7.26
C ASP A 86 -12.57 5.03 6.32
N VAL A 87 -12.09 3.94 6.91
CA VAL A 87 -11.67 2.74 6.19
C VAL A 87 -12.52 1.55 6.63
N ARG A 88 -13.13 0.89 5.65
CA ARG A 88 -13.69 -0.44 5.83
C ARG A 88 -12.87 -1.43 5.01
N ALA A 89 -12.17 -2.33 5.69
CA ALA A 89 -11.36 -3.35 5.06
C ALA A 89 -11.96 -4.75 5.31
N VAL A 90 -12.05 -5.54 4.25
CA VAL A 90 -12.34 -6.97 4.33
C VAL A 90 -11.11 -7.73 3.84
N VAL A 91 -10.60 -8.62 4.69
CA VAL A 91 -9.35 -9.35 4.44
C VAL A 91 -9.57 -10.85 4.41
N PHE A 92 -8.89 -11.51 3.46
CA PHE A 92 -8.97 -12.95 3.24
C PHE A 92 -7.56 -13.54 3.10
N GLY A 93 -7.39 -14.76 3.62
CA GLY A 93 -6.16 -15.55 3.46
C GLY A 93 -4.92 -15.00 4.19
N GLY A 94 -3.83 -15.77 4.10
CA GLY A 94 -2.54 -15.43 4.70
C GLY A 94 -2.57 -15.40 6.23
N GLY A 95 -1.72 -14.55 6.83
CA GLY A 95 -1.68 -14.31 8.28
C GLY A 95 -1.61 -12.82 8.60
N LYS A 96 -1.74 -12.46 9.88
CA LYS A 96 -1.90 -11.06 10.34
C LYS A 96 -0.89 -10.06 9.75
N SER A 97 0.40 -10.43 9.66
CA SER A 97 1.45 -9.57 9.08
C SER A 97 1.34 -9.39 7.56
N GLY A 98 0.90 -10.44 6.85
CA GLY A 98 0.61 -10.36 5.41
C GLY A 98 -0.63 -9.51 5.15
N GLN A 99 -1.68 -9.71 5.95
CA GLN A 99 -2.93 -8.95 5.88
C GLN A 99 -2.71 -7.46 6.14
N ALA A 100 -1.96 -7.08 7.17
CA ALA A 100 -1.64 -5.67 7.43
C ALA A 100 -0.97 -4.98 6.23
N GLY A 101 -0.03 -5.68 5.58
CA GLY A 101 0.62 -5.16 4.37
C GLY A 101 -0.31 -5.10 3.16
N ALA A 102 -1.23 -6.06 3.02
CA ALA A 102 -2.25 -6.02 1.97
C ALA A 102 -3.21 -4.84 2.18
N VAL A 103 -3.67 -4.60 3.42
CA VAL A 103 -4.55 -3.46 3.73
C VAL A 103 -3.85 -2.14 3.44
N ALA A 104 -2.59 -1.95 3.85
CA ALA A 104 -1.83 -0.73 3.57
C ALA A 104 -1.71 -0.44 2.06
N HIS A 105 -1.46 -1.49 1.26
CA HIS A 105 -1.41 -1.37 -0.20
C HIS A 105 -2.78 -1.04 -0.81
N GLY A 106 -3.86 -1.61 -0.26
CA GLY A 106 -5.24 -1.32 -0.66
C GLY A 106 -5.63 0.14 -0.38
N ILE A 107 -5.32 0.63 0.82
CA ILE A 107 -5.54 2.04 1.21
C ILE A 107 -4.78 2.99 0.27
N SER A 108 -3.54 2.66 -0.06
CA SER A 108 -2.71 3.50 -0.94
C SER A 108 -3.29 3.65 -2.35
N LYS A 109 -3.89 2.58 -2.89
CA LYS A 109 -4.61 2.65 -4.17
C LYS A 109 -5.89 3.48 -4.06
N ALA A 110 -6.66 3.26 -2.99
CA ALA A 110 -7.88 4.01 -2.73
C ALA A 110 -7.63 5.52 -2.56
N LEU A 111 -6.52 5.91 -1.91
CA LEU A 111 -6.09 7.30 -1.76
C LEU A 111 -5.68 7.93 -3.10
N LYS A 112 -4.93 7.20 -3.92
CA LYS A 112 -4.57 7.64 -5.28
C LYS A 112 -5.82 7.95 -6.10
N ASP A 113 -6.85 7.12 -6.00
CA ASP A 113 -8.07 7.29 -6.79
C ASP A 113 -8.92 8.48 -6.30
N ILE A 114 -8.82 8.87 -5.02
CA ILE A 114 -9.48 10.08 -4.49
C ILE A 114 -8.71 11.34 -4.89
N ASN A 115 -7.39 11.36 -4.67
CA ASN A 115 -6.55 12.50 -4.97
C ASN A 115 -5.31 12.05 -5.78
N PRO A 116 -5.34 12.21 -7.12
CA PRO A 116 -4.23 11.78 -7.97
C PRO A 116 -2.94 12.55 -7.72
N SER A 117 -2.99 13.75 -7.12
CA SER A 117 -1.83 14.57 -6.78
C SER A 117 -0.95 13.92 -5.70
N LEU A 118 -1.49 12.98 -4.91
CA LEU A 118 -0.73 12.23 -3.89
C LEU A 118 0.07 11.05 -4.48
N GLN A 119 -0.15 10.70 -5.75
CA GLN A 119 0.54 9.59 -6.40
C GLN A 119 2.09 9.68 -6.35
N PRO A 120 2.75 10.81 -6.67
CA PRO A 120 4.21 10.90 -6.62
C PRO A 120 4.77 10.63 -5.22
N VAL A 121 4.14 11.21 -4.19
CA VAL A 121 4.55 11.02 -2.78
C VAL A 121 4.38 9.55 -2.35
N LEU A 122 3.24 8.93 -2.67
CA LEU A 122 2.98 7.52 -2.36
C LEU A 122 3.89 6.57 -3.13
N ARG A 123 4.32 6.94 -4.34
CA ARG A 123 5.27 6.16 -5.15
C ARG A 123 6.66 6.24 -4.55
N GLN A 124 7.10 7.43 -4.14
CA GLN A 124 8.40 7.65 -3.49
C GLN A 124 8.50 6.88 -2.16
N ALA A 125 7.41 6.85 -1.38
CA ALA A 125 7.33 6.05 -0.16
C ALA A 125 7.20 4.53 -0.39
N GLY A 126 7.14 4.06 -1.65
CA GLY A 126 7.09 2.64 -2.00
C GLY A 126 5.76 1.94 -1.70
N LEU A 127 4.68 2.68 -1.47
CA LEU A 127 3.38 2.12 -1.05
C LEU A 127 2.51 1.63 -2.20
N LEU A 128 2.73 2.18 -3.40
CA LEU A 128 2.06 1.76 -4.63
C LEU A 128 2.68 0.51 -5.27
N THR A 129 3.86 0.09 -4.83
CA THR A 129 4.51 -1.12 -5.33
C THR A 129 4.02 -2.33 -4.55
N ARG A 130 3.54 -3.36 -5.26
CA ARG A 130 3.18 -4.63 -4.62
C ARG A 130 4.45 -5.35 -4.15
N ASP A 131 4.48 -5.78 -2.89
CA ASP A 131 5.52 -6.69 -2.38
C ASP A 131 5.38 -8.06 -3.07
N SER A 132 6.29 -8.33 -4.02
CA SER A 132 6.28 -9.53 -4.87
C SER A 132 6.77 -10.80 -4.17
N ARG A 133 7.25 -10.70 -2.93
CA ARG A 133 7.82 -11.85 -2.22
C ARG A 133 6.75 -12.89 -1.91
N VAL A 134 6.96 -14.12 -2.40
CA VAL A 134 6.13 -15.30 -2.13
C VAL A 134 7.00 -16.41 -1.56
N VAL A 135 6.41 -17.32 -0.79
CA VAL A 135 7.14 -18.48 -0.24
C VAL A 135 7.60 -19.37 -1.39
N GLU A 136 8.92 -19.60 -1.46
CA GLU A 136 9.48 -20.56 -2.41
C GLU A 136 8.99 -21.98 -2.09
N ARG A 137 8.64 -22.74 -3.13
CA ARG A 137 8.27 -24.15 -2.98
C ARG A 137 9.44 -25.00 -2.47
N LYS A 138 9.12 -26.13 -1.84
CA LYS A 138 10.11 -27.17 -1.54
C LYS A 138 10.65 -27.76 -2.85
N LYS A 139 11.98 -27.86 -2.96
CA LYS A 139 12.66 -28.54 -4.07
C LYS A 139 12.93 -29.99 -3.68
N TYR A 140 12.96 -30.89 -4.66
CA TYR A 140 13.28 -32.29 -4.41
C TYR A 140 14.73 -32.42 -3.91
N GLY A 141 15.01 -33.44 -3.08
CA GLY A 141 16.33 -33.64 -2.47
C GLY A 141 16.74 -32.58 -1.43
N GLN A 142 15.83 -31.68 -1.04
CA GLN A 142 16.08 -30.65 -0.03
C GLN A 142 15.05 -30.72 1.11
N HIS A 143 15.48 -30.42 2.34
CA HIS A 143 14.58 -30.40 3.50
C HIS A 143 13.60 -29.20 3.46
N LYS A 144 14.03 -28.06 2.90
CA LYS A 144 13.22 -26.85 2.69
C LYS A 144 13.49 -26.26 1.29
N ALA A 145 13.06 -25.04 1.01
CA ALA A 145 13.28 -24.37 -0.28
C ALA A 145 14.77 -24.27 -0.70
N ARG A 146 15.68 -24.12 0.28
CA ARG A 146 17.14 -24.04 0.05
C ARG A 146 17.98 -24.94 0.97
N LYS A 147 17.42 -25.40 2.10
CA LYS A 147 18.16 -26.19 3.10
C LYS A 147 18.47 -27.58 2.53
N LYS A 148 19.73 -27.80 2.19
CA LYS A 148 20.26 -29.10 1.75
C LYS A 148 20.51 -30.03 2.94
N CYS A 149 20.52 -31.33 2.69
CA CYS A 149 21.08 -32.31 3.62
C CYS A 149 22.59 -32.07 3.76
N GLN A 150 23.18 -32.52 4.87
CA GLN A 150 24.64 -32.51 5.03
C GLN A 150 25.28 -33.42 3.97
N PHE A 151 26.29 -32.92 3.26
CA PHE A 151 27.03 -33.70 2.26
C PHE A 151 28.20 -34.42 2.94
N SER A 152 28.31 -35.74 2.74
CA SER A 152 29.50 -36.51 3.11
C SER A 152 30.45 -36.55 1.92
N LYS A 153 31.69 -36.08 2.11
CA LYS A 153 32.73 -35.98 1.06
C LYS A 153 33.57 -37.26 0.89
N ARG A 154 33.43 -38.22 1.81
CA ARG A 154 34.29 -39.41 1.90
C ARG A 154 34.14 -40.34 0.70
#